data_AF-A0A6J8B627-F1
#
_entry.id   AF-A0A6J8B627-F1
#
_cell.length_a   1.000
_cell.length_b   1.000
_cell.length_c   1.000
_cell.angle_alpha   90.00
_cell.angle_beta   90.00
_cell.angle_gamma   90.00
#
_symmetry.space_group_name_H-M   'P 1'
#
loop_
_entity.id
_entity.type
_entity.pdbx_description
1 polymer ?
#
loop_
_entity_poly.entity_id
_entity_poly.type
_entity_poly.pdbx_seq_one_letter_code
_entity_poly.pdbx_strand_id
1 'polypeptide(L)'
;MNTGVFDTSGHHTEGDMSILVTQFGQGNSFTVITKKSWHCIKEIRQIIQKKSVRFSRSGPLLATQLVYLDLTEVDIPLINQVSLGCLALTVGQMPENFAWTSIDYNPDNWVWDQLNKSPEVLLSSDQENVYFYTDPVYQSTGTAGVRGTKGFTSGIHVWDVHFLEPPNGTSVMVGVGTERALLHKGDYSYVDLIGMDSQSWGLSYKGKIWHNGQSKKYCQPFFDKTTIITCQLDLYSGTLTFYCNGQSLGIAFTGLDQVGEPLYPIVSSTASESELGLGTRGCRYLSLQEKCFQAIKRRLAYNEAHNDCVDCLPLPKIMKSHLSALY
;
A
#
# COMPACT_ATOMS: atom_id res chain seq x y z
N MET A 1 43.81 -38.55 9.77
CA MET A 1 44.19 -37.62 10.86
C MET A 1 43.78 -36.23 10.39
N ASN A 2 42.83 -35.49 10.95
CA ASN A 2 42.05 -35.59 12.18
C ASN A 2 40.58 -35.24 11.88
N THR A 3 39.70 -35.88 12.64
CA THR A 3 38.29 -35.54 12.83
C THR A 3 38.14 -34.15 13.48
N GLY A 4 37.10 -33.41 13.08
CA GLY A 4 36.59 -32.25 13.80
C GLY A 4 35.09 -32.11 13.53
N VAL A 5 34.28 -32.68 14.42
CA VAL A 5 32.83 -32.43 14.50
C VAL A 5 32.65 -31.07 15.19
N PHE A 6 31.93 -30.15 14.55
CA PHE A 6 31.23 -29.07 15.23
C PHE A 6 29.75 -29.20 14.89
N ASP A 7 28.99 -29.65 15.86
CA ASP A 7 27.54 -29.48 15.91
C ASP A 7 27.25 -28.24 16.75
N THR A 8 26.62 -27.24 16.13
CA THR A 8 25.71 -26.33 16.83
C THR A 8 24.53 -26.06 15.91
N SER A 9 23.48 -26.86 16.11
CA SER A 9 22.07 -26.49 15.95
C SER A 9 21.80 -24.97 15.99
N GLY A 10 21.14 -24.48 14.95
CA GLY A 10 20.70 -23.09 14.81
C GLY A 10 20.07 -22.87 13.44
N HIS A 11 18.87 -23.39 13.22
CA HIS A 11 18.06 -23.00 12.07
C HIS A 11 17.62 -21.54 12.25
N HIS A 12 18.35 -20.61 11.64
CA HIS A 12 17.80 -19.31 11.25
C HIS A 12 17.60 -19.34 9.73
N THR A 13 16.38 -19.66 9.30
CA THR A 13 15.91 -19.33 7.96
C THR A 13 15.60 -17.83 7.95
N GLU A 14 16.63 -17.02 7.74
CA GLU A 14 16.49 -15.58 7.51
C GLU A 14 16.40 -15.36 6.00
N GLY A 15 15.25 -14.83 5.57
CA GLY A 15 14.80 -14.82 4.18
C GLY A 15 15.71 -14.04 3.22
N ASP A 16 15.67 -14.47 1.97
CA ASP A 16 16.52 -14.06 0.86
C ASP A 16 16.74 -12.54 0.76
N MET A 17 17.99 -12.13 0.96
CA MET A 17 18.52 -10.80 0.64
C MET A 17 19.07 -10.84 -0.79
N SER A 18 18.42 -10.16 -1.74
CA SER A 18 18.97 -10.00 -3.09
C SER A 18 19.74 -8.70 -3.21
N ILE A 19 21.08 -8.79 -3.22
CA ILE A 19 22.00 -7.67 -3.46
C ILE A 19 22.44 -7.74 -4.92
N LEU A 20 22.09 -6.72 -5.73
CA LEU A 20 22.70 -6.57 -7.06
C LEU A 20 23.95 -5.71 -6.92
N VAL A 21 25.12 -6.32 -7.15
CA VAL A 21 26.41 -5.63 -7.22
C VAL A 21 26.83 -5.58 -8.68
N THR A 22 26.92 -4.39 -9.27
CA THR A 22 27.44 -4.22 -10.63
C THR A 22 28.73 -3.40 -10.61
N GLN A 23 29.78 -3.94 -11.23
CA GLN A 23 31.04 -3.24 -11.49
C GLN A 23 30.94 -2.54 -12.84
N PHE A 24 31.17 -1.23 -12.87
CA PHE A 24 31.29 -0.47 -14.12
C PHE A 24 32.76 -0.07 -14.34
N GLY A 25 33.39 -0.64 -15.36
CA GLY A 25 34.75 -0.29 -15.79
C GLY A 25 35.87 -0.90 -14.92
N GLN A 26 37.12 -0.46 -15.16
CA GLN A 26 38.34 -0.96 -14.50
C GLN A 26 38.61 -0.35 -13.11
N GLY A 27 37.60 0.23 -12.45
CA GLY A 27 37.72 0.83 -11.12
C GLY A 27 37.09 -0.01 -10.00
N ASN A 28 37.49 0.26 -8.75
CA ASN A 28 36.95 -0.36 -7.52
C ASN A 28 35.59 0.22 -7.09
N SER A 29 34.77 0.68 -8.04
CA SER A 29 33.47 1.29 -7.74
C SER A 29 32.36 0.27 -7.96
N PHE A 30 31.59 0.00 -6.91
CA PHE A 30 30.47 -0.93 -6.92
C PHE A 30 29.17 -0.18 -6.69
N THR A 31 28.14 -0.50 -7.47
CA THR A 31 26.78 -0.02 -7.19
C THR A 31 26.01 -1.13 -6.49
N VAL A 32 25.47 -0.84 -5.30
CA VAL A 32 24.61 -1.75 -4.54
C VAL A 32 23.16 -1.29 -4.71
N ILE A 33 22.33 -2.13 -5.32
CA ILE A 33 20.89 -1.88 -5.45
C ILE A 33 20.17 -2.86 -4.52
N THR A 34 19.45 -2.33 -3.53
CA THR A 34 18.65 -3.14 -2.60
C THR A 34 17.15 -2.94 -2.89
N LYS A 35 16.38 -4.02 -2.95
CA LYS A 35 14.92 -3.98 -3.06
C LYS A 35 14.31 -4.39 -1.70
N LYS A 36 14.29 -3.50 -0.69
CA LYS A 36 13.37 -3.51 0.48
C LYS A 36 13.60 -2.31 1.44
N SER A 37 12.67 -2.17 2.39
CA SER A 37 12.31 -1.00 3.23
C SER A 37 13.44 -0.28 3.97
N TRP A 38 13.12 0.91 4.51
CA TRP A 38 14.01 1.80 5.28
C TRP A 38 14.71 1.11 6.47
N HIS A 39 14.18 -0.02 6.95
CA HIS A 39 14.82 -0.88 7.95
C HIS A 39 16.14 -1.50 7.47
N CYS A 40 16.24 -1.93 6.19
CA CYS A 40 17.52 -2.37 5.61
C CYS A 40 18.56 -1.25 5.56
N ILE A 41 18.12 0.01 5.40
CA ILE A 41 19.01 1.18 5.42
C ILE A 41 19.59 1.40 6.84
N LYS A 42 18.85 1.09 7.91
CA LYS A 42 19.35 1.18 9.30
C LYS A 42 20.43 0.12 9.59
N GLU A 43 20.24 -1.13 9.15
CA GLU A 43 21.24 -2.20 9.31
C GLU A 43 22.51 -1.94 8.49
N ILE A 44 22.34 -1.51 7.24
CA ILE A 44 23.46 -1.10 6.39
C ILE A 44 24.23 0.07 7.05
N ARG A 45 23.56 1.05 7.66
CA ARG A 45 24.20 2.14 8.41
C ARG A 45 24.97 1.66 9.64
N GLN A 46 24.47 0.66 10.39
CA GLN A 46 25.19 0.09 11.53
C GLN A 46 26.43 -0.71 11.11
N ILE A 47 26.34 -1.46 10.00
CA ILE A 47 27.47 -2.19 9.42
C ILE A 47 28.54 -1.20 8.91
N ILE A 48 28.12 -0.08 8.31
CA ILE A 48 29.00 0.96 7.76
C ILE A 48 29.64 1.82 8.86
N GLN A 49 28.97 2.10 9.99
CA GLN A 49 29.59 2.85 11.10
C GLN A 49 30.84 2.15 11.70
N LYS A 50 31.00 0.83 11.49
CA LYS A 50 32.19 0.08 11.90
C LYS A 50 33.39 0.20 10.94
N LYS A 51 33.22 0.79 9.75
CA LYS A 51 34.31 0.96 8.76
C LYS A 51 34.32 2.39 8.23
N SER A 52 35.46 3.07 8.32
CA SER A 52 35.64 4.50 7.98
C SER A 52 35.40 4.81 6.49
N VAL A 53 34.14 4.90 6.04
CA VAL A 53 33.76 5.24 4.67
C VAL A 53 33.40 6.74 4.57
N ARG A 54 33.92 7.45 3.56
CA ARG A 54 33.59 8.86 3.29
C ARG A 54 32.47 8.98 2.24
N PHE A 55 31.59 9.96 2.43
CA PHE A 55 30.52 10.30 1.49
C PHE A 55 30.91 11.51 0.64
N SER A 56 30.63 11.51 -0.66
CA SER A 56 30.58 12.72 -1.50
C SER A 56 29.15 12.95 -1.99
N ARG A 57 28.67 14.20 -1.89
CA ARG A 57 27.38 14.63 -2.46
C ARG A 57 27.64 15.37 -3.76
N SER A 58 26.94 15.02 -4.83
CA SER A 58 26.83 15.89 -6.01
C SER A 58 25.51 15.71 -6.76
N GLY A 59 24.80 16.83 -6.94
CA GLY A 59 23.93 17.09 -8.11
C GLY A 59 22.48 16.57 -8.06
N PRO A 60 21.52 17.26 -8.74
CA PRO A 60 20.08 17.08 -8.52
C PRO A 60 19.39 16.13 -9.54
N LEU A 61 18.17 15.69 -9.16
CA LEU A 61 17.06 15.09 -9.94
C LEU A 61 16.78 13.58 -9.80
N LEU A 62 15.47 13.28 -9.80
CA LEU A 62 14.75 12.02 -10.08
C LEU A 62 14.66 10.96 -8.98
N ALA A 63 13.46 10.36 -8.95
CA ALA A 63 12.93 9.47 -7.91
C ALA A 63 13.70 8.15 -7.83
N THR A 64 14.71 8.11 -6.96
CA THR A 64 15.26 6.94 -6.25
C THR A 64 16.44 7.47 -5.45
N GLN A 65 16.45 7.29 -4.13
CA GLN A 65 17.69 7.55 -3.38
C GLN A 65 18.69 6.44 -3.71
N LEU A 66 19.50 6.66 -4.76
CA LEU A 66 20.73 5.93 -5.00
C LEU A 66 21.74 6.34 -3.92
N VAL A 67 22.08 5.42 -3.03
CA VAL A 67 23.22 5.59 -2.12
C VAL A 67 24.46 5.05 -2.84
N TYR A 68 25.33 5.94 -3.31
CA TYR A 68 26.64 5.55 -3.82
C TYR A 68 27.55 5.18 -2.64
N LEU A 69 27.99 3.91 -2.60
CA LEU A 69 28.98 3.41 -1.66
C LEU A 69 30.28 3.17 -2.43
N ASP A 70 31.27 4.06 -2.24
CA ASP A 70 32.61 3.84 -2.77
C ASP A 70 33.33 2.87 -1.83
N LEU A 71 33.33 1.58 -2.20
CA LEU A 71 33.96 0.51 -1.45
C LEU A 71 35.38 0.30 -1.95
N THR A 72 36.33 1.12 -1.48
CA THR A 72 37.73 1.01 -1.92
C THR A 72 38.50 -0.16 -1.29
N GLU A 73 37.94 -0.92 -0.34
CA GLU A 73 38.63 -2.04 0.32
C GLU A 73 37.68 -3.18 0.72
N VAL A 74 37.26 -4.02 -0.23
CA VAL A 74 36.61 -5.30 0.08
C VAL A 74 37.23 -6.42 -0.77
N ASP A 75 37.79 -7.43 -0.09
CA ASP A 75 38.38 -8.63 -0.71
C ASP A 75 37.33 -9.43 -1.50
N ILE A 76 37.68 -9.69 -2.76
CA ILE A 76 36.84 -10.22 -3.85
C ILE A 76 36.40 -11.72 -3.75
N PRO A 77 36.93 -12.63 -2.90
CA PRO A 77 36.55 -14.05 -3.00
C PRO A 77 35.11 -14.41 -2.55
N LEU A 78 34.39 -13.54 -1.83
CA LEU A 78 33.08 -13.88 -1.26
C LEU A 78 31.89 -13.77 -2.24
N ILE A 79 32.06 -13.06 -3.36
CA ILE A 79 30.96 -12.71 -4.29
C ILE A 79 30.58 -13.89 -5.21
N ASN A 80 31.52 -14.80 -5.49
CA ASN A 80 31.30 -15.89 -6.44
C ASN A 80 30.46 -17.06 -5.90
N GLN A 81 30.16 -17.12 -4.59
CA GLN A 81 29.27 -18.14 -4.03
C GLN A 81 27.79 -17.73 -3.99
N VAL A 82 27.48 -16.43 -4.09
CA VAL A 82 26.09 -15.92 -3.99
C VAL A 82 25.34 -16.03 -5.34
N SER A 83 26.07 -16.10 -6.46
CA SER A 83 25.53 -15.98 -7.81
C SER A 83 24.78 -17.21 -8.35
N LEU A 84 24.98 -18.40 -7.78
CA LEU A 84 24.40 -19.65 -8.33
C LEU A 84 23.18 -20.19 -7.56
N GLY A 85 22.78 -19.57 -6.45
CA GLY A 85 21.67 -20.04 -5.60
C GLY A 85 20.33 -19.30 -5.76
N CYS A 86 20.30 -18.17 -6.46
CA CYS A 86 19.13 -17.27 -6.53
C CYS A 86 18.40 -17.33 -7.87
N LEU A 87 18.04 -18.52 -8.36
CA LEU A 87 17.21 -18.68 -9.56
C LEU A 87 16.28 -19.90 -9.46
N ALA A 88 15.57 -20.03 -8.33
CA ALA A 88 14.39 -20.90 -8.23
C ALA A 88 13.61 -20.60 -6.94
N LEU A 89 13.00 -19.42 -6.82
CA LEU A 89 11.92 -19.23 -5.85
C LEU A 89 10.59 -19.40 -6.58
N THR A 90 10.02 -20.55 -6.30
CA THR A 90 8.70 -21.04 -6.61
C THR A 90 7.69 -19.91 -6.72
N VAL A 91 7.13 -19.73 -7.92
CA VAL A 91 5.79 -19.15 -8.08
C VAL A 91 4.87 -20.08 -7.29
N GLY A 92 4.64 -19.76 -6.02
CA GLY A 92 3.61 -20.41 -5.24
C GLY A 92 2.32 -20.30 -6.05
N GLN A 93 1.79 -21.45 -6.45
CA GLN A 93 0.49 -21.53 -7.11
C GLN A 93 -0.50 -20.83 -6.19
N MET A 94 -0.92 -19.63 -6.61
CA MET A 94 -2.13 -18.99 -6.11
C MET A 94 -3.24 -20.02 -6.24
N PRO A 95 -4.04 -20.27 -5.19
CA PRO A 95 -5.10 -21.27 -5.27
C PRO A 95 -6.02 -20.94 -6.47
N GLU A 96 -6.27 -21.96 -7.30
CA GLU A 96 -7.00 -21.91 -8.58
C GLU A 96 -8.47 -21.42 -8.48
N ASN A 97 -8.89 -20.92 -7.32
CA ASN A 97 -10.22 -20.35 -7.07
C ASN A 97 -10.20 -18.80 -7.02
N PHE A 98 -9.10 -18.17 -7.44
CA PHE A 98 -8.93 -16.71 -7.49
C PHE A 98 -9.50 -16.12 -8.78
N ALA A 99 -10.59 -15.34 -8.70
CA ALA A 99 -11.07 -14.60 -9.87
C ALA A 99 -11.95 -13.39 -9.52
N TRP A 100 -11.35 -12.31 -9.02
CA TRP A 100 -11.56 -11.04 -9.73
C TRP A 100 -10.40 -10.94 -10.70
N THR A 101 -10.49 -11.65 -11.82
CA THR A 101 -9.46 -11.58 -12.84
C THR A 101 -9.36 -10.12 -13.27
N SER A 102 -8.14 -9.62 -13.45
CA SER A 102 -7.86 -8.26 -13.93
C SER A 102 -8.54 -7.94 -15.28
N ILE A 103 -9.16 -8.93 -15.91
CA ILE A 103 -9.91 -8.85 -17.16
C ILE A 103 -11.26 -8.12 -16.96
N ASP A 104 -11.92 -8.29 -15.81
CA ASP A 104 -13.26 -7.69 -15.57
C ASP A 104 -13.21 -6.31 -14.91
N TYR A 105 -12.08 -5.99 -14.26
CA TYR A 105 -11.87 -4.70 -13.62
C TYR A 105 -10.94 -3.82 -14.43
N ASN A 106 -11.35 -2.58 -14.55
CA ASN A 106 -10.58 -1.54 -15.16
C ASN A 106 -9.59 -0.99 -14.13
N PRO A 107 -8.26 -0.98 -14.40
CA PRO A 107 -7.28 -0.43 -13.48
C PRO A 107 -7.64 0.99 -13.07
N ASP A 108 -7.46 1.29 -11.80
CA ASP A 108 -7.67 2.60 -11.21
C ASP A 108 -6.35 3.09 -10.62
N ASN A 109 -6.09 4.40 -10.68
CA ASN A 109 -4.77 4.97 -10.39
C ASN A 109 -4.79 5.99 -9.24
N TRP A 110 -5.86 6.01 -8.44
CA TRP A 110 -5.90 6.83 -7.23
C TRP A 110 -4.82 6.37 -6.24
N VAL A 111 -4.39 7.26 -5.35
CA VAL A 111 -3.32 7.02 -4.36
C VAL A 111 -3.75 7.57 -3.00
N TRP A 112 -2.95 7.41 -1.94
CA TRP A 112 -3.23 8.07 -0.67
C TRP A 112 -3.06 9.58 -0.79
N ASP A 113 -3.92 10.34 -0.12
CA ASP A 113 -4.00 11.78 -0.29
C ASP A 113 -3.09 12.51 0.70
N GLN A 114 -2.12 13.26 0.17
CA GLN A 114 -1.18 14.05 0.94
C GLN A 114 -1.84 15.20 1.73
N LEU A 115 -2.98 15.72 1.26
CA LEU A 115 -3.73 16.81 1.89
C LEU A 115 -4.75 16.29 2.89
N ASN A 116 -5.29 15.09 2.66
CA ASN A 116 -6.32 14.47 3.49
C ASN A 116 -5.75 13.33 4.33
N LYS A 117 -4.90 13.68 5.31
CA LYS A 117 -4.27 12.75 6.26
C LYS A 117 -3.99 13.41 7.61
N SER A 118 -3.73 12.60 8.63
CA SER A 118 -3.16 13.06 9.90
C SER A 118 -1.77 13.69 9.70
N PRO A 119 -1.36 14.66 10.54
CA PRO A 119 0.01 15.18 10.53
C PRO A 119 1.09 14.11 10.73
N GLU A 120 0.78 13.07 11.52
CA GLU A 120 1.67 11.97 11.92
C GLU A 120 1.79 10.87 10.87
N VAL A 121 1.06 11.00 9.76
CA VAL A 121 1.19 10.12 8.60
C VAL A 121 2.22 10.70 7.63
N LEU A 122 3.18 9.89 7.21
CA LEU A 122 4.01 10.15 6.05
C LEU A 122 3.61 9.23 4.90
N LEU A 123 3.74 9.72 3.67
CA LEU A 123 3.50 8.95 2.45
C LEU A 123 4.81 8.73 1.71
N SER A 124 4.91 7.62 0.97
CA SER A 124 6.00 7.42 0.00
C SER A 124 5.93 8.44 -1.14
N SER A 125 7.00 8.56 -1.92
CA SER A 125 7.06 9.52 -3.03
C SER A 125 5.99 9.30 -4.11
N ASP A 126 5.57 8.05 -4.31
CA ASP A 126 4.48 7.64 -5.20
C ASP A 126 3.09 7.67 -4.51
N GLN A 127 3.04 8.00 -3.22
CA GLN A 127 1.84 8.03 -2.39
C GLN A 127 1.09 6.68 -2.30
N GLU A 128 1.76 5.56 -2.60
CA GLU A 128 1.16 4.23 -2.49
C GLU A 128 1.37 3.60 -1.11
N ASN A 129 2.40 4.00 -0.36
CA ASN A 129 2.67 3.50 0.98
C ASN A 129 2.43 4.58 2.04
N VAL A 130 1.89 4.15 3.16
CA VAL A 130 1.55 4.95 4.34
C VAL A 130 2.41 4.50 5.50
N TYR A 131 3.06 5.47 6.15
CA TYR A 131 3.88 5.26 7.34
C TYR A 131 3.30 6.06 8.50
N PHE A 132 2.99 5.38 9.60
CA PHE A 132 2.42 6.02 10.79
C PHE A 132 3.50 6.17 11.86
N TYR A 133 3.59 7.36 12.46
CA TYR A 133 4.44 7.61 13.64
C TYR A 133 5.90 7.12 13.44
N THR A 134 6.57 7.68 12.43
CA THR A 134 7.94 7.30 12.02
C THR A 134 9.04 8.03 12.78
N ASP A 135 8.70 8.95 13.67
CA ASP A 135 9.70 9.72 14.42
C ASP A 135 10.37 8.79 15.45
N PRO A 136 11.70 8.62 15.41
CA PRO A 136 12.41 7.71 16.31
C PRO A 136 12.48 8.22 17.76
N VAL A 137 12.17 9.50 18.00
CA VAL A 137 12.18 10.14 19.32
C VAL A 137 10.78 10.16 19.93
N TYR A 138 9.75 10.40 19.12
CA TYR A 138 8.37 10.50 19.59
C TYR A 138 7.58 9.22 19.32
N GLN A 139 7.07 8.61 20.39
CA GLN A 139 6.16 7.46 20.29
C GLN A 139 4.79 7.87 19.74
N SER A 140 3.96 6.88 19.43
CA SER A 140 2.58 7.10 19.00
C SER A 140 1.81 7.95 20.01
N THR A 141 1.30 9.09 19.55
CA THR A 141 0.48 10.02 20.33
C THR A 141 -1.00 9.84 20.06
N GLY A 142 -1.46 8.74 19.46
CA GLY A 142 -2.90 8.50 19.29
C GLY A 142 -3.22 7.62 18.11
N THR A 143 -4.30 7.95 17.40
CA THR A 143 -4.74 7.27 16.19
C THR A 143 -4.64 8.23 15.02
N ALA A 144 -3.88 7.84 14.01
CA ALA A 144 -3.67 8.60 12.80
C ALA A 144 -4.27 7.84 11.61
N GLY A 145 -4.84 8.57 10.64
CA GLY A 145 -5.47 8.02 9.46
C GLY A 145 -5.18 8.83 8.21
N VAL A 146 -5.43 8.21 7.05
CA VAL A 146 -5.30 8.83 5.73
C VAL A 146 -6.38 8.32 4.80
N ARG A 147 -6.84 9.20 3.93
CA ARG A 147 -7.85 8.93 2.90
C ARG A 147 -7.20 8.76 1.53
N GLY A 148 -7.83 8.01 0.63
CA GLY A 148 -7.48 8.00 -0.80
C GLY A 148 -7.90 9.28 -1.52
N THR A 149 -7.26 9.59 -2.64
CA THR A 149 -7.53 10.80 -3.45
C THR A 149 -8.86 10.77 -4.22
N LYS A 150 -9.50 9.61 -4.32
CA LYS A 150 -10.71 9.40 -5.13
C LYS A 150 -11.88 8.95 -4.29
N GLY A 151 -12.97 9.71 -4.38
CA GLY A 151 -14.27 9.36 -3.80
C GLY A 151 -15.11 8.57 -4.79
N PHE A 152 -15.64 7.44 -4.36
CA PHE A 152 -16.45 6.56 -5.18
C PHE A 152 -17.93 6.92 -5.04
N THR A 153 -18.60 7.16 -6.17
CA THR A 153 -20.02 7.57 -6.23
C THR A 153 -20.92 6.59 -6.98
N SER A 154 -20.33 5.72 -7.80
CA SER A 154 -21.03 4.68 -8.56
C SER A 154 -20.05 3.58 -8.96
N GLY A 155 -20.53 2.40 -9.34
CA GLY A 155 -19.65 1.30 -9.75
C GLY A 155 -19.28 0.35 -8.62
N ILE A 156 -18.50 -0.67 -8.99
CA ILE A 156 -17.90 -1.64 -8.07
C ILE A 156 -16.41 -1.38 -8.03
N HIS A 157 -15.89 -1.01 -6.86
CA HIS A 157 -14.49 -0.65 -6.66
C HIS A 157 -13.81 -1.71 -5.81
N VAL A 158 -12.61 -2.11 -6.23
CA VAL A 158 -11.76 -3.04 -5.50
C VAL A 158 -10.40 -2.43 -5.27
N TRP A 159 -9.84 -2.64 -4.08
CA TRP A 159 -8.47 -2.26 -3.79
C TRP A 159 -7.85 -3.13 -2.70
N ASP A 160 -6.56 -3.38 -2.81
CA ASP A 160 -5.78 -4.11 -1.83
C ASP A 160 -5.09 -3.16 -0.86
N VAL A 161 -5.12 -3.51 0.43
CA VAL A 161 -4.25 -2.93 1.46
C VAL A 161 -3.33 -4.02 1.98
N HIS A 162 -2.05 -3.82 1.77
CA HIS A 162 -0.96 -4.71 2.17
C HIS A 162 -0.47 -4.28 3.55
N PHE A 163 -0.51 -5.20 4.49
CA PHE A 163 0.18 -5.03 5.76
C PHE A 163 1.65 -5.31 5.50
N LEU A 164 2.52 -4.31 5.61
CA LEU A 164 3.96 -4.48 5.34
C LEU A 164 4.73 -4.92 6.59
N GLU A 165 4.11 -4.76 7.75
CA GLU A 165 4.55 -5.24 9.05
C GLU A 165 3.38 -5.94 9.77
N PRO A 166 3.65 -6.83 10.75
CA PRO A 166 2.60 -7.40 11.59
C PRO A 166 1.79 -6.27 12.25
N PRO A 167 0.45 -6.25 12.11
CA PRO A 167 -0.34 -5.22 12.78
C PRO A 167 -0.18 -5.34 14.30
N ASN A 168 0.15 -4.23 14.91
CA ASN A 168 0.45 -4.08 16.33
C ASN A 168 -0.33 -2.90 16.93
N GLY A 169 -0.06 -2.56 18.18
CA GLY A 169 -0.77 -1.50 18.88
C GLY A 169 -2.20 -1.89 19.29
N THR A 170 -3.06 -0.89 19.48
CA THR A 170 -4.43 -1.12 19.95
C THR A 170 -5.44 -1.18 18.81
N SER A 171 -5.10 -0.60 17.66
CA SER A 171 -5.97 -0.46 16.50
C SER A 171 -5.14 -0.25 15.24
N VAL A 172 -5.42 -1.05 14.22
CA VAL A 172 -5.02 -0.88 12.81
C VAL A 172 -6.24 -1.27 11.98
N MET A 173 -6.67 -0.39 11.08
CA MET A 173 -7.97 -0.52 10.42
C MET A 173 -7.90 -0.18 8.94
N VAL A 174 -8.78 -0.83 8.17
CA VAL A 174 -9.01 -0.60 6.74
C VAL A 174 -10.50 -0.41 6.51
N GLY A 175 -10.90 0.51 5.64
CA GLY A 175 -12.32 0.70 5.36
C GLY A 175 -12.62 1.79 4.34
N VAL A 176 -13.83 2.34 4.46
CA VAL A 176 -14.28 3.50 3.68
C VAL A 176 -14.81 4.60 4.60
N GLY A 177 -14.74 5.84 4.16
CA GLY A 177 -15.33 6.98 4.86
C GLY A 177 -15.77 8.07 3.90
N THR A 178 -16.69 8.92 4.36
CA THR A 178 -17.11 10.12 3.64
C THR A 178 -16.00 11.17 3.70
N GLU A 179 -16.19 12.29 3.01
CA GLU A 179 -15.27 13.43 3.11
C GLU A 179 -15.16 13.99 4.55
N ARG A 180 -16.18 13.74 5.37
CA ARG A 180 -16.29 14.19 6.76
C ARG A 180 -15.73 13.20 7.78
N ALA A 181 -15.30 12.01 7.34
CA ALA A 181 -14.71 11.01 8.22
C ALA A 181 -13.46 11.57 8.91
N LEU A 182 -13.36 11.36 10.22
CA LEU A 182 -12.22 11.79 11.02
C LEU A 182 -10.94 11.03 10.61
N LEU A 183 -9.84 11.77 10.47
CA LEU A 183 -8.52 11.22 10.15
C LEU A 183 -7.55 11.25 11.33
N HIS A 184 -7.96 11.82 12.46
CA HIS A 184 -7.25 11.78 13.73
C HIS A 184 -8.24 12.10 14.85
N LYS A 185 -7.91 11.74 16.09
CA LYS A 185 -8.75 12.06 17.26
C LYS A 185 -7.95 12.62 18.43
N GLY A 186 -7.41 13.82 18.25
CA GLY A 186 -6.64 14.53 19.29
C GLY A 186 -5.44 13.73 19.82
N ASP A 187 -4.69 14.38 20.70
CA ASP A 187 -3.51 13.74 21.30
C ASP A 187 -3.91 12.76 22.40
N TYR A 188 -3.14 11.68 22.49
CA TYR A 188 -3.24 10.56 23.44
C TYR A 188 -4.57 9.78 23.37
N SER A 189 -5.23 9.75 22.20
CA SER A 189 -6.42 8.94 21.98
C SER A 189 -6.16 7.74 21.06
N TYR A 190 -6.24 6.54 21.62
CA TYR A 190 -6.00 5.27 20.93
C TYR A 190 -7.33 4.55 20.72
N VAL A 191 -7.90 4.65 19.53
CA VAL A 191 -9.26 4.20 19.22
C VAL A 191 -9.33 3.44 17.90
N ASP A 192 -10.38 2.63 17.74
CA ASP A 192 -10.83 2.20 16.42
C ASP A 192 -11.47 3.43 15.72
N LEU A 193 -10.66 4.20 14.98
CA LEU A 193 -11.04 5.49 14.40
C LEU A 193 -12.10 5.34 13.31
N ILE A 194 -11.89 4.38 12.39
CA ILE A 194 -12.80 4.13 11.28
C ILE A 194 -14.03 3.42 11.82
N GLY A 195 -15.20 4.05 11.70
CA GLY A 195 -16.46 3.58 12.25
C GLY A 195 -16.76 4.03 13.68
N MET A 196 -15.92 4.91 14.25
CA MET A 196 -16.21 5.56 15.53
C MET A 196 -17.49 6.41 15.50
N ASP A 197 -17.80 6.98 14.35
CA ASP A 197 -18.99 7.78 14.07
C ASP A 197 -19.74 7.24 12.83
N SER A 198 -20.75 7.98 12.39
CA SER A 198 -21.57 7.60 11.22
C SER A 198 -20.91 7.92 9.88
N GLN A 199 -19.70 8.51 9.87
CA GLN A 199 -19.04 8.98 8.64
C GLN A 199 -18.09 7.94 8.05
N SER A 200 -17.91 6.77 8.69
CA SER A 200 -16.99 5.75 8.21
C SER A 200 -17.40 4.32 8.60
N TRP A 201 -16.83 3.34 7.89
CA TRP A 201 -17.09 1.91 8.04
C TRP A 201 -15.76 1.16 7.94
N GLY A 202 -15.35 0.48 9.01
CA GLY A 202 -13.99 -0.06 9.12
C GLY A 202 -13.92 -1.50 9.60
N LEU A 203 -12.89 -2.22 9.15
CA LEU A 203 -12.43 -3.51 9.66
C LEU A 203 -11.14 -3.30 10.46
N SER A 204 -11.15 -3.73 11.72
CA SER A 204 -9.98 -3.78 12.60
C SER A 204 -9.22 -5.10 12.42
N TYR A 205 -7.89 -5.07 12.53
CA TYR A 205 -7.04 -6.28 12.49
C TYR A 205 -7.40 -7.33 13.56
N LYS A 206 -8.13 -6.91 14.60
CA LYS A 206 -8.73 -7.78 15.63
C LYS A 206 -9.98 -8.55 15.15
N GLY A 207 -10.31 -8.49 13.87
CA GLY A 207 -11.45 -9.20 13.26
C GLY A 207 -12.82 -8.63 13.63
N LYS A 208 -12.88 -7.36 14.05
CA LYS A 208 -14.12 -6.64 14.34
C LYS A 208 -14.37 -5.60 13.27
N ILE A 209 -15.63 -5.42 12.90
CA ILE A 209 -16.03 -4.29 12.07
C ILE A 209 -16.77 -3.24 12.90
N TRP A 210 -16.62 -1.98 12.51
CA TRP A 210 -17.06 -0.80 13.23
C TRP A 210 -17.83 0.16 12.32
N HIS A 211 -18.93 0.69 12.85
CA HIS A 211 -19.68 1.79 12.25
C HIS A 211 -20.59 2.42 13.31
N ASN A 212 -20.73 3.75 13.29
CA ASN A 212 -21.61 4.50 14.20
C ASN A 212 -21.35 4.20 15.69
N GLY A 213 -20.07 4.02 16.05
CA GLY A 213 -19.64 3.71 17.41
C GLY A 213 -19.96 2.29 17.88
N GLN A 214 -20.52 1.45 17.01
CA GLN A 214 -20.87 0.06 17.32
C GLN A 214 -19.87 -0.89 16.68
N SER A 215 -19.56 -1.99 17.39
CA SER A 215 -18.69 -3.06 16.88
C SER A 215 -19.38 -4.41 16.89
N LYS A 216 -19.05 -5.24 15.91
CA LYS A 216 -19.42 -6.66 15.89
C LYS A 216 -18.24 -7.52 15.46
N LYS A 217 -18.13 -8.71 16.04
CA LYS A 217 -17.17 -9.72 15.55
C LYS A 217 -17.57 -10.12 14.14
N TYR A 218 -16.59 -10.17 13.24
CA TYR A 218 -16.82 -10.39 11.81
C TYR A 218 -15.96 -11.52 11.26
N CYS A 219 -14.66 -11.52 11.57
CA CYS A 219 -13.75 -12.58 11.17
C CYS A 219 -12.79 -12.94 12.32
N GLN A 220 -11.85 -13.86 12.06
CA GLN A 220 -10.73 -14.06 12.97
C GLN A 220 -9.75 -12.89 12.86
N PRO A 221 -9.05 -12.54 13.95
CA PRO A 221 -7.94 -11.59 13.89
C PRO A 221 -6.85 -12.04 12.91
N PHE A 222 -6.14 -11.07 12.34
CA PHE A 222 -5.00 -11.31 11.45
C PHE A 222 -3.77 -10.54 11.94
N PHE A 223 -2.64 -11.23 12.02
CA PHE A 223 -1.39 -10.71 12.60
C PHE A 223 -0.16 -10.92 11.71
N ASP A 224 -0.36 -11.47 10.50
CA ASP A 224 0.75 -11.77 9.60
C ASP A 224 1.18 -10.51 8.83
N LYS A 225 2.49 -10.28 8.70
CA LYS A 225 3.11 -9.22 7.88
C LYS A 225 2.92 -9.39 6.37
N THR A 226 2.28 -10.46 5.95
CA THR A 226 1.93 -10.72 4.55
C THR A 226 0.43 -10.65 4.32
N THR A 227 -0.33 -10.19 5.32
CA THR A 227 -1.78 -10.04 5.20
C THR A 227 -2.11 -9.02 4.12
N ILE A 228 -2.92 -9.44 3.16
CA ILE A 228 -3.55 -8.57 2.17
C ILE A 228 -5.04 -8.52 2.47
N ILE A 229 -5.54 -7.31 2.74
CA ILE A 229 -6.97 -7.05 2.87
C ILE A 229 -7.45 -6.41 1.57
N THR A 230 -8.21 -7.16 0.79
CA THR A 230 -8.91 -6.63 -0.38
C THR A 230 -10.26 -6.10 0.06
N CYS A 231 -10.54 -4.85 -0.26
CA CYS A 231 -11.85 -4.24 -0.07
C CYS A 231 -12.61 -4.26 -1.38
N GLN A 232 -13.89 -4.61 -1.34
CA GLN A 232 -14.80 -4.48 -2.46
C GLN A 232 -16.02 -3.67 -2.03
N LEU A 233 -16.13 -2.47 -2.59
CA LEU A 233 -17.28 -1.59 -2.45
C LEU A 233 -18.15 -1.70 -3.68
N ASP A 234 -19.33 -2.30 -3.56
CA ASP A 234 -20.34 -2.35 -4.60
C ASP A 234 -21.41 -1.29 -4.31
N LEU A 235 -21.36 -0.18 -5.05
CA LEU A 235 -22.32 0.93 -4.89
C LEU A 235 -23.64 0.69 -5.62
N TYR A 236 -23.78 -0.39 -6.39
CA TYR A 236 -25.09 -0.77 -6.95
C TYR A 236 -25.91 -1.57 -5.94
N SER A 237 -25.27 -2.48 -5.21
CA SER A 237 -25.92 -3.25 -4.13
C SER A 237 -25.78 -2.59 -2.76
N GLY A 238 -24.97 -1.54 -2.65
CA GLY A 238 -24.71 -0.82 -1.41
C GLY A 238 -23.94 -1.64 -0.39
N THR A 239 -23.02 -2.49 -0.81
CA THR A 239 -22.30 -3.42 0.06
C THR A 239 -20.80 -3.13 0.15
N LEU A 240 -20.22 -3.35 1.32
CA LEU A 240 -18.77 -3.43 1.52
C LEU A 240 -18.41 -4.83 1.99
N THR A 241 -17.54 -5.49 1.23
CA THR A 241 -17.06 -6.87 1.47
C THR A 241 -15.54 -6.81 1.63
N PHE A 242 -15.01 -7.51 2.63
CA PHE A 242 -13.57 -7.68 2.82
C PHE A 242 -13.14 -9.10 2.46
N TYR A 243 -11.94 -9.21 1.90
CA TYR A 243 -11.26 -10.48 1.67
C TYR A 243 -9.92 -10.43 2.41
N CYS A 244 -9.51 -11.56 2.99
CA CYS A 244 -8.19 -11.70 3.61
C CYS A 244 -7.42 -12.75 2.83
N ASN A 245 -6.28 -12.35 2.25
CA ASN A 245 -5.44 -13.21 1.41
C ASN A 245 -6.27 -13.93 0.31
N GLY A 246 -7.21 -13.18 -0.29
CA GLY A 246 -8.13 -13.67 -1.33
C GLY A 246 -9.36 -14.43 -0.84
N GLN A 247 -9.45 -14.78 0.44
CA GLN A 247 -10.62 -15.47 0.98
C GLN A 247 -11.69 -14.46 1.39
N SER A 248 -12.90 -14.58 0.85
CA SER A 248 -14.02 -13.73 1.24
C SER A 248 -14.36 -13.91 2.72
N LEU A 249 -14.52 -12.80 3.43
CA LEU A 249 -14.96 -12.79 4.82
C LEU A 249 -16.48 -12.58 4.95
N GLY A 250 -17.20 -12.51 3.82
CA GLY A 250 -18.64 -12.20 3.75
C GLY A 250 -18.93 -10.70 3.54
N ILE A 251 -20.20 -10.32 3.65
CA ILE A 251 -20.61 -8.91 3.58
C ILE A 251 -20.42 -8.28 4.97
N ALA A 252 -19.62 -7.23 5.05
CA ALA A 252 -19.37 -6.51 6.29
C ALA A 252 -20.48 -5.50 6.59
N PHE A 253 -20.81 -4.69 5.58
CA PHE A 253 -21.78 -3.59 5.67
C PHE A 253 -22.71 -3.54 4.44
N THR A 254 -23.88 -2.96 4.65
CA THR A 254 -24.96 -2.78 3.67
C THR A 254 -25.53 -1.36 3.76
N GLY A 255 -26.19 -0.86 2.72
CA GLY A 255 -26.77 0.49 2.67
C GLY A 255 -25.78 1.60 2.32
N LEU A 256 -24.62 1.25 1.76
CA LEU A 256 -23.55 2.20 1.39
C LEU A 256 -23.95 3.05 0.17
N ASP A 257 -24.92 2.59 -0.63
CA ASP A 257 -25.55 3.32 -1.73
C ASP A 257 -26.43 4.49 -1.26
N GLN A 258 -26.93 4.42 -0.02
CA GLN A 258 -27.85 5.41 0.56
C GLN A 258 -27.15 6.55 1.28
N VAL A 259 -25.82 6.50 1.38
CA VAL A 259 -25.03 7.54 2.06
C VAL A 259 -25.15 8.89 1.34
N GLY A 260 -25.30 8.87 0.02
CA GLY A 260 -25.59 10.07 -0.79
C GLY A 260 -24.40 11.02 -0.99
N GLU A 261 -23.20 10.63 -0.57
CA GLU A 261 -21.95 11.36 -0.80
C GLU A 261 -20.82 10.38 -1.20
N PRO A 262 -19.71 10.86 -1.80
CA PRO A 262 -18.64 9.98 -2.22
C PRO A 262 -17.99 9.24 -1.03
N LEU A 263 -17.71 7.95 -1.24
CA LEU A 263 -17.01 7.11 -0.27
C LEU A 263 -15.56 6.89 -0.67
N TYR A 264 -14.65 7.20 0.23
CA TYR A 264 -13.22 7.15 -0.01
C TYR A 264 -12.58 5.99 0.75
N PRO A 265 -11.60 5.29 0.15
CA PRO A 265 -10.72 4.40 0.88
C PRO A 265 -10.07 5.12 2.06
N ILE A 266 -10.00 4.47 3.21
CA ILE A 266 -9.38 5.02 4.42
C ILE A 266 -8.66 3.91 5.18
N VAL A 267 -7.48 4.24 5.70
CA VAL A 267 -6.72 3.40 6.63
C VAL A 267 -6.33 4.21 7.86
N SER A 268 -6.20 3.54 9.00
CA SER A 268 -5.75 4.16 10.24
C SER A 268 -4.92 3.23 11.10
N SER A 269 -4.03 3.78 11.89
CA SER A 269 -3.21 3.03 12.84
C SER A 269 -2.96 3.82 14.13
N THR A 270 -2.84 3.08 15.22
CA THR A 270 -2.35 3.57 16.52
C THR A 270 -0.89 3.22 16.78
N ALA A 271 -0.29 2.41 15.92
CA ALA A 271 0.99 1.83 16.21
C ALA A 271 2.15 2.63 15.61
N SER A 272 3.19 2.80 16.43
CA SER A 272 4.47 3.34 16.00
C SER A 272 5.12 2.49 14.93
N GLU A 273 5.73 3.16 13.95
CA GLU A 273 6.44 2.53 12.84
C GLU A 273 5.60 1.49 12.06
N SER A 274 4.27 1.65 12.04
CA SER A 274 3.41 0.78 11.24
C SER A 274 3.35 1.23 9.78
N GLU A 275 3.34 0.26 8.88
CA GLU A 275 3.45 0.47 7.43
C GLU A 275 2.32 -0.26 6.69
N LEU A 276 1.57 0.47 5.87
CA LEU A 276 0.52 -0.07 5.00
C LEU A 276 0.79 0.32 3.54
N GLY A 277 0.72 -0.64 2.63
CA GLY A 277 0.89 -0.43 1.20
C GLY A 277 -0.44 -0.52 0.44
N LEU A 278 -0.60 0.30 -0.59
CA LEU A 278 -1.69 0.20 -1.56
C LEU A 278 -1.28 -0.78 -2.65
N GLY A 279 -2.10 -1.81 -2.86
CA GLY A 279 -1.86 -2.82 -3.89
C GLY A 279 -2.70 -2.58 -5.15
N THR A 280 -3.15 -3.70 -5.74
CA THR A 280 -4.00 -3.68 -6.94
C THR A 280 -5.29 -2.94 -6.64
N ARG A 281 -5.72 -2.09 -7.57
CA ARG A 281 -7.01 -1.40 -7.47
C ARG A 281 -7.66 -1.24 -8.84
N GLY A 282 -8.97 -1.28 -8.84
CA GLY A 282 -9.74 -1.25 -10.07
C GLY A 282 -11.21 -0.96 -9.83
N CYS A 283 -11.89 -0.65 -10.92
CA CYS A 283 -13.32 -0.37 -10.90
C CYS A 283 -14.04 -1.14 -12.02
N ARG A 284 -15.31 -1.46 -11.80
CA ARG A 284 -16.17 -2.13 -12.77
C ARG A 284 -17.53 -1.45 -12.79
N TYR A 285 -18.00 -1.15 -14.00
CA TYR A 285 -19.35 -0.61 -14.21
C TYR A 285 -20.22 -1.65 -14.90
N LEU A 286 -21.50 -1.69 -14.55
CA LEU A 286 -22.41 -2.73 -15.05
C LEU A 286 -23.12 -2.29 -16.33
N SER A 287 -23.55 -1.03 -16.43
CA SER A 287 -24.28 -0.56 -17.61
C SER A 287 -23.35 -0.37 -18.82
N LEU A 288 -23.89 -0.61 -20.03
CA LEU A 288 -23.17 -0.31 -21.26
C LEU A 288 -22.82 1.19 -21.35
N GLN A 289 -23.73 2.05 -20.89
CA GLN A 289 -23.54 3.49 -20.89
C GLN A 289 -22.31 3.92 -20.08
N GLU A 290 -22.15 3.42 -18.85
CA GLU A 290 -21.00 3.72 -18.00
C GLU A 290 -19.72 3.12 -18.59
N LYS A 291 -19.78 1.90 -19.13
CA LYS A 291 -18.64 1.28 -19.84
C LYS A 291 -18.19 2.14 -21.03
N CYS A 292 -19.14 2.66 -21.83
CA CYS A 292 -18.85 3.58 -22.93
C CYS A 292 -18.22 4.88 -22.45
N PHE A 293 -18.77 5.50 -21.40
CA PHE A 293 -18.18 6.72 -20.82
C PHE A 293 -16.76 6.49 -20.31
N GLN A 294 -16.51 5.37 -19.66
CA GLN A 294 -15.17 5.01 -19.19
C GLN A 294 -14.18 4.79 -20.34
N ALA A 295 -14.62 4.14 -21.43
CA ALA A 295 -13.79 3.97 -22.62
C ALA A 295 -13.40 5.31 -23.25
N ILE A 296 -14.33 6.26 -23.32
CA ILE A 296 -14.05 7.63 -23.79
C ILE A 296 -13.04 8.32 -22.87
N LYS A 297 -13.26 8.28 -21.54
CA LYS A 297 -12.36 8.90 -20.56
C LYS A 297 -10.92 8.39 -20.68
N ARG A 298 -10.73 7.09 -20.80
CA ARG A 298 -9.39 6.51 -20.95
C ARG A 298 -8.68 7.01 -22.19
N ARG A 299 -9.43 7.18 -23.28
CA ARG A 299 -8.88 7.72 -24.52
C ARG A 299 -8.47 9.18 -24.37
N LEU A 300 -9.26 9.97 -23.65
CA LEU A 300 -8.94 11.37 -23.33
C LEU A 300 -7.72 11.48 -22.40
N ALA A 301 -7.67 10.69 -21.31
CA ALA A 301 -6.55 10.71 -20.36
C ALA A 301 -5.22 10.30 -21.02
N TYR A 302 -5.25 9.34 -21.95
CA TYR A 302 -4.09 8.99 -22.77
C TYR A 302 -3.63 10.16 -23.67
N ASN A 303 -4.58 11.00 -24.09
CA ASN A 303 -4.36 12.13 -24.98
C ASN A 303 -4.23 13.48 -24.24
N GLU A 304 -4.15 13.54 -22.90
CA GLU A 304 -3.96 14.81 -22.18
C GLU A 304 -2.67 15.53 -22.60
N ALA A 305 -1.67 14.80 -23.16
CA ALA A 305 -0.51 15.36 -23.83
C ALA A 305 -0.82 16.16 -25.12
N HIS A 306 -2.02 16.04 -25.68
CA HIS A 306 -2.51 16.65 -26.92
C HIS A 306 -3.66 17.66 -26.72
N ASN A 307 -3.97 18.05 -25.48
CA ASN A 307 -5.00 19.05 -25.16
C ASN A 307 -6.45 18.64 -25.55
N ASP A 308 -6.73 17.33 -25.64
CA ASP A 308 -8.06 16.79 -25.92
C ASP A 308 -8.98 17.00 -24.70
N CYS A 309 -9.83 18.02 -24.77
CA CYS A 309 -10.74 18.39 -23.69
C CYS A 309 -12.12 17.72 -23.86
N VAL A 310 -12.82 17.39 -22.77
CA VAL A 310 -14.21 16.85 -22.83
C VAL A 310 -15.14 17.80 -23.60
N ASP A 311 -14.91 19.12 -23.47
CA ASP A 311 -15.69 20.16 -24.16
C ASP A 311 -15.50 20.15 -25.68
N CYS A 312 -14.39 19.60 -26.16
CA CYS A 312 -13.99 19.52 -27.55
C CYS A 312 -14.70 18.36 -28.28
N LEU A 313 -15.32 17.42 -27.56
CA LEU A 313 -16.03 16.28 -28.15
C LEU A 313 -17.35 16.71 -28.82
N PRO A 314 -17.77 16.10 -29.94
CA PRO A 314 -19.07 16.36 -30.59
C PRO A 314 -20.22 15.64 -29.85
N LEU A 315 -20.29 15.78 -28.52
CA LEU A 315 -21.29 15.15 -27.66
C LEU A 315 -22.30 16.18 -27.11
N PRO A 316 -23.56 15.75 -26.82
CA PRO A 316 -24.53 16.59 -26.11
C PRO A 316 -23.98 17.09 -24.77
N LYS A 317 -24.40 18.29 -24.35
CA LYS A 317 -23.95 18.92 -23.08
C LYS A 317 -24.13 18.01 -21.87
N ILE A 318 -25.25 17.30 -21.78
CA ILE A 318 -25.53 16.36 -20.68
C ILE A 318 -24.45 15.26 -20.61
N MET A 319 -24.03 14.71 -21.75
CA MET A 319 -22.99 13.67 -21.81
C MET A 319 -21.61 14.23 -21.45
N LYS A 320 -21.31 15.47 -21.86
CA LYS A 320 -20.09 16.17 -21.45
C LYS A 320 -20.07 16.41 -19.95
N SER A 321 -21.16 16.91 -19.38
CA SER A 321 -21.30 17.09 -17.93
C SER A 321 -21.15 15.78 -17.17
N HIS A 322 -21.70 14.67 -17.66
CA HIS A 322 -21.49 13.35 -17.05
C HIS A 322 -20.05 12.86 -17.16
N LEU A 323 -19.38 13.10 -18.29
CA LEU A 323 -17.96 12.80 -18.46
C LEU A 323 -17.09 13.62 -17.49
N SER A 324 -17.46 14.89 -17.25
CA SER A 324 -16.75 15.79 -16.32
C SER A 324 -17.08 15.56 -14.85
N ALA A 325 -18.28 15.10 -14.48
CA ALA A 325 -18.69 14.87 -13.08
C ALA A 325 -18.12 13.57 -12.47
N LEU A 326 -17.57 12.70 -13.31
CA LEU A 326 -16.83 11.50 -12.91
C LEU A 326 -15.32 11.76 -12.79
N TYR A 327 -14.90 13.03 -12.68
CA TYR A 327 -13.54 13.49 -12.35
C TYR A 327 -13.50 13.97 -10.91
#